data_AF-A0A6I3I8R9-F1
#
_entry.id   AF-A0A6I3I8R9-F1
#
_cell.length_a   1.000
_cell.length_b   1.000
_cell.length_c   1.000
_cell.angle_alpha   90.00
_cell.angle_beta   90.00
_cell.angle_gamma   90.00
#
_symmetry.space_group_name_H-M   'P 1'
#
loop_
_entity.id
_entity.type
_entity.pdbx_description
1 polymer ?
#
loop_
_entity_poly.entity_id
_entity_poly.type
_entity_poly.pdbx_seq_one_letter_code
_entity_poly.pdbx_strand_id
1 'polypeptide(L)'
;MSTDHTMPPTESPKPEMDEGTAEALEAVAEARRRLAEVPASLVVANHAMGLFELAAIHLSAEPVRLSDAQLAIDALGMLVDGLGDRLGEHHDTLVAALGNIRMVFVQRSSAPTPSE
;
A
#
# COMPACT_ATOMS: atom_id res chain seq x y z
N MET A 1 -11.61 -62.14 -30.13
CA MET A 1 -11.71 -60.77 -30.66
C MET A 1 -11.92 -59.87 -29.47
N SER A 2 -10.87 -59.12 -29.10
CA SER A 2 -10.80 -58.35 -27.86
C SER A 2 -11.60 -57.07 -27.93
N THR A 3 -12.13 -56.70 -26.78
CA THR A 3 -12.96 -55.55 -26.43
C THR A 3 -12.44 -54.22 -26.98
N ASP A 4 -13.28 -53.54 -27.74
CA ASP A 4 -13.10 -52.15 -28.11
C ASP A 4 -13.38 -51.27 -26.89
N HIS A 5 -12.32 -50.85 -26.20
CA HIS A 5 -12.36 -49.88 -25.11
C HIS A 5 -12.54 -48.48 -25.70
N THR A 6 -13.77 -48.08 -26.00
CA THR A 6 -14.09 -46.65 -26.15
C THR A 6 -14.24 -46.05 -24.76
N MET A 7 -13.17 -45.42 -24.27
CA MET A 7 -13.27 -44.47 -23.15
C MET A 7 -14.11 -43.26 -23.62
N PRO A 8 -15.02 -42.72 -22.80
CA PRO A 8 -15.68 -41.46 -23.14
C PRO A 8 -14.62 -40.34 -23.18
N PRO A 9 -14.75 -39.34 -24.07
CA PRO A 9 -13.88 -38.19 -24.02
C PRO A 9 -14.10 -37.50 -22.67
N THR A 10 -13.07 -37.46 -21.84
CA THR A 10 -13.00 -36.54 -20.71
C THR A 10 -12.90 -35.15 -21.30
N GLU A 11 -14.04 -34.57 -21.65
CA GLU A 11 -14.17 -33.14 -21.88
C GLU A 11 -13.88 -32.48 -20.54
N SER A 12 -12.61 -32.11 -20.34
CA SER A 12 -12.23 -31.24 -19.24
C SER A 12 -13.10 -30.00 -19.37
N PRO A 13 -13.87 -29.58 -18.33
CA PRO A 13 -14.64 -28.37 -18.43
C PRO A 13 -13.66 -27.23 -18.73
N LYS A 14 -13.76 -26.63 -19.91
CA LYS A 14 -13.17 -25.31 -20.11
C LYS A 14 -13.79 -24.43 -19.03
N PRO A 15 -13.00 -23.65 -18.28
CA PRO A 15 -13.59 -22.74 -17.32
C PRO A 15 -14.42 -21.72 -18.13
N GLU A 16 -15.73 -21.92 -18.18
CA GLU A 16 -16.66 -20.89 -18.58
C GLU A 16 -16.46 -19.77 -17.56
N MET A 17 -15.89 -18.67 -18.02
CA MET A 17 -15.72 -17.47 -17.22
C MET A 17 -17.12 -17.02 -16.81
N ASP A 18 -17.47 -17.23 -15.54
CA ASP A 18 -18.73 -16.79 -14.95
C ASP A 18 -18.95 -15.30 -15.25
N GLU A 19 -20.18 -14.89 -15.56
CA GLU A 19 -20.54 -13.50 -15.91
C GLU A 19 -20.06 -12.53 -14.83
N GLY A 20 -20.14 -12.92 -13.55
CA GLY A 20 -19.61 -12.12 -12.44
C GLY A 20 -18.08 -11.94 -12.46
N THR A 21 -17.34 -12.87 -13.07
CA THR A 21 -15.88 -12.74 -13.26
C THR A 21 -15.57 -11.76 -14.39
N ALA A 22 -16.37 -11.76 -15.47
CA ALA A 22 -16.21 -10.83 -16.57
C ALA A 22 -16.48 -9.37 -16.15
N GLU A 23 -17.56 -9.13 -15.41
CA GLU A 23 -17.90 -7.81 -14.86
C GLU A 23 -16.82 -7.28 -13.90
N ALA A 24 -16.31 -8.14 -13.01
CA ALA A 24 -15.23 -7.77 -12.09
C ALA A 24 -13.94 -7.38 -12.84
N LEU A 25 -13.60 -8.11 -13.91
CA LEU A 25 -12.45 -7.79 -14.75
C LEU A 25 -12.61 -6.45 -15.47
N GLU A 26 -13.81 -6.16 -15.97
CA GLU A 26 -14.11 -4.88 -16.61
C GLU A 26 -14.02 -3.70 -15.63
N ALA A 27 -14.55 -3.86 -14.41
CA ALA A 27 -14.44 -2.87 -13.35
C ALA A 27 -12.98 -2.56 -12.97
N VAL A 28 -12.13 -3.60 -12.85
CA VAL A 28 -10.68 -3.43 -12.60
C VAL A 28 -10.00 -2.72 -13.78
N ALA A 29 -10.34 -3.08 -15.02
CA ALA A 29 -9.78 -2.44 -16.21
C ALA A 29 -10.17 -0.95 -16.29
N GLU A 30 -11.41 -0.61 -15.96
CA GLU A 30 -11.88 0.77 -15.89
C GLU A 30 -11.16 1.56 -14.79
N ALA A 31 -11.04 1.00 -13.59
CA ALA A 31 -10.30 1.61 -12.50
C ALA A 31 -8.84 1.90 -12.89
N ARG A 32 -8.18 0.97 -13.59
CA ARG A 32 -6.82 1.16 -14.12
C ARG A 32 -6.74 2.30 -15.14
N ARG A 33 -7.71 2.41 -16.05
CA ARG A 33 -7.75 3.51 -17.04
C ARG A 33 -7.85 4.86 -16.35
N ARG A 34 -8.78 5.01 -15.40
CA ARG A 34 -8.94 6.25 -14.62
C ARG A 34 -7.67 6.59 -13.84
N LEU A 35 -7.00 5.61 -13.23
CA LEU A 35 -5.76 5.85 -12.49
C LEU A 35 -4.62 6.30 -13.40
N ALA A 36 -4.55 5.80 -14.64
CA ALA A 36 -3.55 6.20 -15.61
C ALA A 36 -3.68 7.67 -16.08
N GLU A 37 -4.84 8.29 -15.88
CA GLU A 37 -5.06 9.71 -16.19
C GLU A 37 -4.55 10.63 -15.07
N VAL A 38 -4.32 10.10 -13.86
CA VAL A 38 -3.82 10.88 -12.72
C VAL A 38 -2.30 11.02 -12.82
N PRO A 39 -1.73 12.24 -12.67
CA PRO A 39 -0.29 12.43 -12.58
C PRO A 39 0.33 11.53 -11.50
N ALA A 40 1.37 10.77 -11.89
CA ALA A 40 2.03 9.84 -10.99
C ALA A 40 2.58 10.52 -9.73
N SER A 41 3.02 11.78 -9.82
CA SER A 41 3.47 12.56 -8.66
C SER A 41 2.39 12.73 -7.60
N LEU A 42 1.13 12.98 -8.00
CA LEU A 42 0.00 13.10 -7.07
C LEU A 42 -0.30 11.76 -6.39
N VAL A 43 -0.28 10.68 -7.17
CA VAL A 43 -0.48 9.33 -6.63
C VAL A 43 0.63 9.01 -5.62
N VAL A 44 1.89 9.22 -5.98
CA VAL A 44 3.03 8.96 -5.07
C VAL A 44 2.99 9.85 -3.84
N ALA A 45 2.65 11.13 -3.97
CA ALA A 45 2.48 12.04 -2.82
C ALA A 45 1.38 11.56 -1.87
N ASN A 46 0.27 11.05 -2.41
CA ASN A 46 -0.79 10.42 -1.62
C ASN A 46 -0.29 9.18 -0.87
N HIS A 47 0.54 8.34 -1.49
CA HIS A 47 1.14 7.17 -0.81
C HIS A 47 2.12 7.61 0.29
N ALA A 48 2.89 8.66 0.06
CA ALA A 48 3.76 9.25 1.09
C ALA A 48 2.92 9.74 2.29
N MET A 49 1.80 10.41 2.04
CA MET A 49 0.87 10.79 3.13
C MET A 49 0.32 9.55 3.86
N GLY A 50 -0.05 8.48 3.14
CA GLY A 50 -0.49 7.23 3.76
C GLY A 50 0.56 6.59 4.67
N LEU A 51 1.85 6.69 4.33
CA LEU A 51 2.94 6.23 5.21
C LEU A 51 3.08 7.10 6.46
N PHE A 52 2.90 8.41 6.33
CA PHE A 52 2.84 9.32 7.49
C PHE A 52 1.69 8.93 8.43
N GLU A 53 0.49 8.72 7.89
CA GLU A 53 -0.70 8.32 8.68
C GLU A 53 -0.48 6.97 9.36
N LEU A 54 0.10 6.01 8.65
CA LEU A 54 0.44 4.69 9.21
C LEU A 54 1.40 4.81 10.40
N ALA A 55 2.45 5.63 10.27
CA ALA A 55 3.34 5.92 11.39
C ALA A 55 2.60 6.55 12.57
N ALA A 56 1.74 7.54 12.31
CA ALA A 56 0.95 8.21 13.34
C ALA A 56 -0.01 7.27 14.07
N ILE A 57 -0.65 6.33 13.37
CA ILE A 57 -1.51 5.28 13.96
C ILE A 57 -0.70 4.43 14.93
N HIS A 58 0.49 3.96 14.52
CA HIS A 58 1.33 3.12 15.38
C HIS A 58 1.92 3.87 16.58
N LEU A 59 2.24 5.16 16.42
CA LEU A 59 2.70 6.02 17.51
C LEU A 59 1.59 6.40 18.49
N SER A 60 0.34 6.37 18.05
CA SER A 60 -0.84 6.69 18.87
C SER A 60 -1.48 5.46 19.51
N ALA A 61 -1.02 4.26 19.17
CA ALA A 61 -1.49 3.01 19.75
C ALA A 61 -1.09 2.89 21.23
N GLU A 62 -1.85 2.07 21.97
CA GLU A 62 -1.57 1.71 23.36
C GLU A 62 -1.55 0.17 23.48
N PRO A 63 -0.38 -0.46 23.73
CA PRO A 63 0.95 0.15 23.86
C PRO A 63 1.48 0.70 22.52
N VAL A 64 2.40 1.67 22.59
CA VAL A 64 3.03 2.28 21.42
C VAL A 64 3.78 1.22 20.60
N ARG A 65 3.53 1.18 19.28
CA ARG A 65 4.14 0.21 18.37
C ARG A 65 5.35 0.80 17.64
N LEU A 66 6.46 0.97 18.36
CA LEU A 66 7.65 1.67 17.82
C LEU A 66 8.24 1.02 16.57
N SER A 67 8.38 -0.31 16.51
CA SER A 67 8.97 -0.98 15.34
C SER A 67 8.15 -0.75 14.06
N ASP A 68 6.83 -0.80 14.16
CA ASP A 68 5.94 -0.60 13.00
C ASP A 68 5.91 0.87 12.58
N ALA A 69 5.91 1.79 13.56
CA ALA A 69 6.03 3.22 13.29
C ALA A 69 7.37 3.54 12.59
N GLN A 70 8.47 2.95 13.05
CA GLN A 70 9.79 3.16 12.47
C GLN A 70 9.84 2.73 11.00
N LEU A 71 9.30 1.55 10.68
CA LEU A 71 9.25 1.05 9.30
C LEU A 71 8.52 2.03 8.37
N ALA A 72 7.38 2.56 8.81
CA ALA A 72 6.61 3.54 8.04
C ALA A 72 7.35 4.88 7.87
N ILE A 73 8.02 5.36 8.92
CA ILE A 73 8.84 6.59 8.89
C ILE A 73 10.04 6.44 7.95
N ASP A 74 10.72 5.29 7.98
CA ASP A 74 11.87 5.01 7.13
C ASP A 74 11.44 4.94 5.65
N ALA A 75 10.31 4.28 5.36
CA ALA A 75 9.73 4.25 4.02
C ALA A 75 9.35 5.64 3.52
N LEU A 76 8.72 6.46 4.35
CA LEU A 76 8.41 7.85 4.04
C LEU A 76 9.68 8.65 3.76
N GLY A 77 10.70 8.48 4.60
CA GLY A 77 12.01 9.13 4.43
C GLY A 77 12.66 8.79 3.10
N MET A 78 12.72 7.50 2.74
CA MET A 78 13.28 7.07 1.45
C MET A 78 12.55 7.69 0.25
N LEU A 79 11.22 7.84 0.32
CA LEU A 79 10.46 8.48 -0.74
C LEU A 79 10.70 9.99 -0.81
N VAL A 80 10.62 10.69 0.31
CA VAL A 80 10.75 12.15 0.36
C VAL A 80 12.17 12.58 0.01
N ASP A 81 13.15 12.00 0.71
CA ASP A 81 14.57 12.32 0.53
C ASP A 81 15.08 11.84 -0.84
N GLY A 82 14.58 10.69 -1.33
CA GLY A 82 15.01 10.10 -2.60
C GLY A 82 14.38 10.70 -3.85
N LEU A 83 13.15 11.21 -3.77
CA LEU A 83 12.46 11.80 -4.93
C LEU A 83 12.64 13.31 -5.02
N GLY A 84 12.76 14.02 -3.88
CA GLY A 84 12.94 15.47 -3.83
C GLY A 84 11.91 16.22 -4.69
N ASP A 85 12.39 17.15 -5.53
CA ASP A 85 11.57 17.98 -6.42
C ASP A 85 10.63 17.20 -7.35
N ARG A 86 10.87 15.90 -7.59
CA ARG A 86 9.97 15.05 -8.40
C ARG A 86 8.60 14.83 -7.75
N LEU A 87 8.46 15.11 -6.45
CA LEU A 87 7.18 15.10 -5.74
C LEU A 87 6.31 16.33 -6.08
N GLY A 88 6.85 17.30 -6.81
CA GLY A 88 6.11 18.49 -7.25
C GLY A 88 5.72 19.39 -6.08
N GLU A 89 4.53 19.98 -6.15
CA GLU A 89 4.04 20.97 -5.19
C GLU A 89 3.93 20.44 -3.74
N HIS A 90 3.88 19.12 -3.55
CA HIS A 90 3.74 18.51 -2.22
C HIS A 90 5.08 18.30 -1.51
N HIS A 91 6.21 18.47 -2.18
CA HIS A 91 7.54 18.16 -1.63
C HIS A 91 7.76 18.82 -0.27
N ASP A 92 7.65 20.15 -0.18
CA ASP A 92 7.96 20.89 1.03
C ASP A 92 7.01 20.53 2.19
N THR A 93 5.75 20.24 1.86
CA THR A 93 4.76 19.78 2.84
C THR A 93 5.15 18.41 3.39
N LEU A 94 5.58 17.49 2.53
CA LEU A 94 6.00 16.14 2.92
C LEU A 94 7.31 16.16 3.73
N VAL A 95 8.25 17.03 3.38
CA VAL A 95 9.48 17.26 4.18
C VAL A 95 9.13 17.74 5.59
N ALA A 96 8.22 18.72 5.70
CA ALA A 96 7.77 19.20 7.01
C ALA A 96 7.05 18.11 7.81
N ALA A 97 6.16 17.34 7.17
CA ALA A 97 5.45 16.23 7.80
C ALA A 97 6.41 15.13 8.31
N LEU A 98 7.39 14.76 7.50
CA LEU A 98 8.44 13.80 7.85
C LEU A 98 9.27 14.28 9.06
N GLY A 99 9.65 15.55 9.09
CA GLY A 99 10.35 16.15 10.23
C GLY A 99 9.53 16.07 11.51
N ASN A 100 8.23 16.41 11.44
CA ASN A 100 7.32 16.34 12.58
C ASN A 100 7.18 14.90 13.11
N ILE A 101 6.89 13.92 12.25
CA ILE A 101 6.66 12.55 12.71
C ILE A 101 7.92 11.90 13.29
N ARG A 102 9.11 12.23 12.76
CA ARG A 102 10.40 11.81 13.35
C ARG A 102 10.58 12.38 14.77
N MET A 103 10.19 13.63 15.02
CA MET A 103 10.22 14.21 16.36
C MET A 103 9.25 13.51 17.32
N VAL A 104 8.03 13.19 16.88
CA VAL A 104 7.05 12.44 17.69
C VAL A 104 7.58 11.04 18.03
N PHE A 105 8.20 10.35 17.06
CA PHE A 105 8.82 9.05 17.29
C PHE A 105 9.87 9.11 18.40
N VAL A 106 10.79 10.08 18.35
CA VAL A 106 11.83 10.25 19.38
C VAL A 106 11.20 10.48 20.76
N GLN A 107 10.21 11.37 20.85
CA GLN A 107 9.49 11.64 22.10
C GLN A 107 8.84 10.37 22.68
N ARG A 108 8.18 9.57 21.84
CA ARG A 108 7.52 8.32 22.24
C ARG A 108 8.52 7.21 22.59
N SER A 109 9.67 7.15 21.92
CA SER A 109 10.73 6.16 22.20
C SER A 109 11.48 6.42 23.51
N SER A 110 11.45 7.66 23.99
CA SER A 110 12.14 8.09 25.22
C SER A 110 11.19 8.15 26.43
N ALA A 111 9.89 7.87 26.24
CA ALA A 111 8.93 7.87 27.33
C ALA A 111 9.23 6.69 28.27
N PRO A 112 9.47 6.93 29.57
CA PRO A 112 9.68 5.84 30.52
C PRO A 112 8.41 4.98 30.58
N THR A 113 8.57 3.66 30.44
CA THR A 113 7.50 2.71 30.80
C THR A 113 7.06 3.00 32.23
N PRO A 114 5.77 3.26 32.50
CA PRO A 114 5.29 3.44 33.86
C PRO A 114 5.62 2.17 34.65
N SER A 115 6.42 2.31 35.69
CA SER A 115 6.69 1.22 36.62
C SER A 115 5.37 0.81 37.30
N GLU A 116 5.02 -0.47 37.24
CA GLU A 116 3.97 -1.07 38.10
C GLU A 116 4.35 -1.03 39.58
#